data_AF-A0A848YPX9-F1
#
_entry.id   AF-A0A848YPX9-F1
#
_cell.length_a   1.000
_cell.length_b   1.000
_cell.length_c   1.000
_cell.angle_alpha   90.00
_cell.angle_beta   90.00
_cell.angle_gamma   90.00
#
_symmetry.space_group_name_H-M   'P 1'
#
loop_
_entity.id
_entity.type
_entity.pdbx_description
1 polymer ?
#
loop_
_entity_poly.entity_id
_entity_poly.type
_entity_poly.pdbx_seq_one_letter_code
_entity_poly.pdbx_strand_id
1 'polypeptide(L)'
;MVQNSYTTKLKLRIDRKKIAFVKFIFEAYDGIAVLTTLDAQKGVIELSIAPGCQSIVEDVLMDIGRNIIMEPVTGNEDIRGCRR
;
A
#
# COMPACT_ATOMS: atom_id res chain seq x y z
N MET A 1 9.51 -13.44 19.39
CA MET A 1 8.51 -13.41 18.29
C MET A 1 9.01 -12.38 17.30
N VAL A 2 9.44 -12.83 16.13
CA VAL A 2 10.17 -12.01 15.16
C VAL A 2 9.16 -11.17 14.38
N GLN A 3 9.28 -9.84 14.43
CA GLN A 3 8.72 -8.99 13.38
C GLN A 3 9.80 -8.01 12.99
N ASN A 4 10.63 -8.51 12.07
CA ASN A 4 11.61 -7.78 11.29
C ASN A 4 11.13 -6.35 10.96
N SER A 5 11.97 -5.36 11.23
CA SER A 5 11.72 -3.93 10.94
C SER A 5 11.82 -3.58 9.44
N TYR A 6 11.08 -4.27 8.56
CA TYR A 6 10.94 -3.84 7.16
C TYR A 6 9.55 -3.26 6.92
N THR A 7 9.51 -2.00 6.48
CA THR A 7 8.29 -1.38 5.96
C THR A 7 7.99 -1.99 4.60
N THR A 8 6.91 -2.75 4.47
CA THR A 8 6.45 -3.25 3.18
C THR A 8 5.82 -2.12 2.39
N LYS A 9 6.34 -1.87 1.19
CA LYS A 9 5.79 -0.91 0.24
C LYS A 9 5.06 -1.66 -0.85
N LEU A 10 3.78 -1.40 -1.00
CA LEU A 10 2.91 -2.02 -2.00
C LEU A 10 2.48 -0.97 -3.02
N LYS A 11 2.74 -1.20 -4.30
CA LYS A 11 2.28 -0.31 -5.38
C LYS A 11 0.95 -0.82 -5.92
N LEU A 12 -0.05 0.03 -5.95
CA LEU A 12 -1.40 -0.27 -6.41
C LEU A 12 -1.86 0.81 -7.39
N ARG A 13 -2.72 0.42 -8.32
CA ARG A 13 -3.40 1.34 -9.22
C ARG A 13 -4.88 1.42 -8.86
N ILE A 14 -5.39 2.64 -8.62
CA ILE A 14 -6.77 2.92 -8.24
C ILE A 14 -7.34 4.13 -9.02
N ASP A 15 -8.66 4.34 -9.00
CA ASP A 15 -9.28 5.51 -9.64
C ASP A 15 -8.92 6.82 -8.91
N ARG A 16 -8.62 7.87 -9.69
CA ARG A 16 -8.23 9.20 -9.19
C ARG A 16 -9.20 9.81 -8.18
N LYS A 17 -10.52 9.54 -8.33
CA LYS A 17 -11.55 10.09 -7.43
C LYS A 17 -11.47 9.48 -6.03
N LYS A 18 -10.90 8.28 -5.93
CA LYS A 18 -10.80 7.53 -4.69
C LYS A 18 -9.45 7.68 -4.00
N ILE A 19 -8.38 8.09 -4.71
CA ILE A 19 -7.05 8.33 -4.11
C ILE A 19 -7.14 9.25 -2.90
N ALA A 20 -7.80 10.39 -3.04
CA ALA A 20 -7.97 11.34 -1.95
C ALA A 20 -8.75 10.75 -0.76
N PHE A 21 -9.78 9.93 -1.04
CA PHE A 21 -10.60 9.28 -0.01
C PHE A 21 -9.79 8.25 0.79
N VAL A 22 -9.07 7.37 0.09
CA VAL A 22 -8.24 6.34 0.72
C VAL A 22 -7.10 6.98 1.50
N LYS A 23 -6.43 8.00 0.93
CA LYS A 23 -5.40 8.78 1.63
C LYS A 23 -5.94 9.39 2.93
N PHE A 24 -7.13 9.98 2.87
CA PHE A 24 -7.76 10.61 4.04
C PHE A 24 -8.06 9.60 5.17
N ILE A 25 -8.52 8.40 4.82
CA ILE A 25 -8.74 7.33 5.80
C ILE A 25 -7.42 6.94 6.45
N PHE A 26 -6.38 6.66 5.66
CA PHE A 26 -5.08 6.28 6.21
C PHE A 26 -4.40 7.41 7.00
N GLU A 27 -4.57 8.67 6.62
CA GLU A 27 -4.09 9.82 7.41
C GLU A 27 -4.86 9.99 8.73
N ALA A 28 -6.12 9.56 8.81
CA ALA A 28 -6.89 9.53 10.05
C ALA A 28 -6.48 8.37 10.98
N TYR A 29 -5.94 7.28 10.42
CA TYR A 29 -5.33 6.17 11.17
C TYR A 29 -3.86 6.47 11.47
N ASP A 30 -3.61 7.19 12.56
CA ASP A 30 -2.26 7.60 13.01
C ASP A 30 -1.29 6.41 13.08
N GLY A 31 -0.35 6.35 12.13
CA GLY A 31 0.80 5.43 12.16
C GLY A 31 0.58 4.00 11.67
N ILE A 32 -0.57 3.64 11.12
CA ILE A 32 -0.86 2.26 10.69
C ILE A 32 -0.32 1.96 9.28
N ALA A 33 -0.61 2.85 8.32
CA ALA A 33 -0.04 2.83 6.98
C ALA A 33 -0.10 4.21 6.34
N VAL A 34 0.87 4.52 5.49
CA VAL A 34 0.97 5.78 4.76
C VAL A 34 0.71 5.53 3.29
N LEU A 35 -0.28 6.22 2.72
CA LEU A 35 -0.53 6.19 1.28
C LEU A 35 0.17 7.38 0.61
N THR A 36 1.10 7.05 -0.27
CA THR A 36 1.85 7.99 -1.11
C THR A 36 1.31 7.91 -2.54
N THR A 37 0.83 9.03 -3.08
CA THR A 37 0.42 9.05 -4.49
C THR A 37 1.65 9.25 -5.37
N LEU A 38 1.93 8.28 -6.25
CA LEU A 38 3.05 8.38 -7.20
C LEU A 38 2.62 9.12 -8.47
N ASP A 39 1.44 8.79 -9.00
CA ASP A 39 0.93 9.39 -10.24
C ASP A 39 -0.59 9.55 -10.17
N ALA A 40 -1.05 10.79 -9.93
CA ALA A 40 -2.48 11.11 -9.85
C ALA A 40 -3.20 11.04 -11.21
N GLN A 41 -2.47 11.13 -12.33
CA GLN A 41 -3.07 11.05 -13.67
C GLN A 41 -3.37 9.60 -14.07
N LYS A 42 -2.44 8.70 -13.77
CA LYS A 42 -2.54 7.25 -14.02
C LYS A 42 -3.26 6.50 -12.90
N GLY A 43 -3.38 7.14 -11.74
CA GLY A 43 -3.99 6.57 -10.55
C GLY A 43 -3.07 5.62 -9.78
N VAL A 44 -1.76 5.84 -9.84
CA VAL A 44 -0.77 4.98 -9.20
C VAL A 44 -0.45 5.49 -7.80
N ILE A 45 -0.61 4.62 -6.82
CA ILE A 45 -0.35 4.87 -5.40
C ILE A 45 0.64 3.84 -4.85
N GLU A 46 1.39 4.23 -3.83
CA GLU A 46 2.27 3.40 -3.05
C GLU A 46 1.79 3.42 -1.60
N LEU A 47 1.51 2.26 -1.04
CA LEU A 47 1.09 2.08 0.34
C LEU A 47 2.29 1.57 1.15
N SER A 48 2.70 2.34 2.15
CA SER A 48 3.77 2.00 3.09
C SER A 48 3.16 1.50 4.40
N ILE A 49 3.34 0.22 4.70
CA ILE A 49 2.71 -0.44 5.84
C ILE A 49 3.70 -0.52 7.01
N ALA A 50 3.28 -0.08 8.20
CA ALA A 50 4.09 -0.22 9.40
C ALA A 50 4.17 -1.69 9.84
N PRO A 51 5.36 -2.16 10.28
CA PRO A 51 5.51 -3.52 10.77
C PRO A 51 4.64 -3.72 12.02
N GLY A 52 3.89 -4.83 12.06
CA GLY A 52 2.97 -5.15 13.16
C GLY A 52 1.53 -4.69 13.00
N CYS A 53 1.23 -3.86 11.99
CA CYS A 53 -0.13 -3.38 11.70
C CYS A 53 -0.75 -3.99 10.42
N GLN A 54 -0.12 -5.02 9.85
CA GLN A 54 -0.54 -5.61 8.56
C GLN A 54 -2.00 -6.05 8.56
N SER A 55 -2.49 -6.71 9.62
CA SER A 55 -3.88 -7.18 9.69
C SER A 55 -4.89 -6.04 9.65
N ILE A 56 -4.60 -4.90 10.32
CA ILE A 56 -5.49 -3.73 10.30
C ILE A 56 -5.53 -3.14 8.89
N VAL A 57 -4.36 -3.06 8.25
CA VAL A 57 -4.27 -2.55 6.87
C VAL A 57 -4.97 -3.47 5.90
N GLU A 58 -4.85 -4.79 6.05
CA GLU A 58 -5.55 -5.77 5.23
C GLU A 58 -7.07 -5.66 5.38
N ASP A 59 -7.58 -5.50 6.60
CA ASP A 59 -9.01 -5.26 6.86
C ASP A 59 -9.50 -3.98 6.16
N VAL A 60 -8.76 -2.88 6.33
CA VAL A 60 -9.07 -1.60 5.67
C VAL A 60 -8.99 -1.73 4.15
N LEU A 61 -7.98 -2.43 3.62
CA LEU A 61 -7.86 -2.68 2.18
C LEU A 61 -9.00 -3.56 1.66
N MET A 62 -9.44 -4.55 2.43
CA MET A 62 -10.51 -5.46 2.04
C MET A 62 -11.85 -4.73 2.00
N ASP A 63 -12.12 -3.85 2.97
CA ASP A 63 -13.32 -3.02 2.98
C ASP A 63 -13.34 -2.02 1.82
N ILE A 64 -12.23 -1.30 1.63
CA ILE A 64 -12.05 -0.33 0.54
C ILE A 64 -12.07 -1.04 -0.83
N GLY A 65 -11.41 -2.19 -0.94
CA GLY A 65 -11.28 -3.00 -2.15
C GLY A 65 -12.58 -3.62 -2.63
N ARG A 66 -13.56 -3.81 -1.73
CA ARG A 66 -14.92 -4.19 -2.13
C ARG A 66 -15.65 -3.08 -2.90
N ASN A 67 -15.28 -1.82 -2.68
CA ASN A 67 -15.90 -0.67 -3.32
C ASN A 67 -15.09 -0.14 -4.52
N ILE A 68 -13.83 -0.53 -4.65
CA ILE A 68 -12.88 0.07 -5.58
C ILE A 68 -12.03 -1.02 -6.25
N ILE A 69 -11.96 -0.97 -7.58
CA ILE A 69 -11.06 -1.82 -8.34
C ILE A 69 -9.63 -1.32 -8.11
N MET A 70 -8.81 -2.15 -7.47
CA MET A 70 -7.40 -1.89 -7.24
C MET A 70 -6.57 -2.97 -7.92
N GLU A 71 -5.67 -2.55 -8.80
CA GLU A 71 -4.80 -3.47 -9.53
C GLU A 71 -3.41 -3.42 -8.88
N PRO A 72 -2.89 -4.53 -8.33
CA PRO A 72 -1.55 -4.56 -7.80
C PRO A 72 -0.55 -4.35 -8.93
N VAL A 73 0.27 -3.32 -8.80
CA VAL A 73 1.37 -3.06 -9.72
C VAL A 73 2.55 -3.89 -9.20
N THR A 74 2.65 -5.12 -9.68
CA THR A 74 3.77 -6.02 -9.35
C THR A 74 5.05 -5.36 -9.84
N GLY A 75 5.76 -4.68 -8.94
CA GLY A 75 7.12 -4.20 -9.18
C GLY A 75 8.08 -5.36 -8.97
N ASN A 76 8.11 -6.29 -9.91
CA ASN A 76 9.09 -7.37 -9.93
C ASN A 76 10.46 -6.82 -10.35
N GLU A 77 11.32 -6.55 -9.37
CA GLU A 77 12.77 -6.66 -9.58
C GLU A 77 13.32 -7.60 -8.52
N ASP A 78 13.36 -8.86 -8.90
CA ASP A 78 14.01 -9.93 -8.17
C ASP A 78 15.52 -9.69 -8.17
N ILE A 79 16.03 -9.06 -7.13
CA ILE A 79 17.47 -9.12 -6.86
C ILE A 79 17.83 -10.49 -6.26
N ARG A 80 17.79 -11.54 -7.10
CA ARG A 80 18.47 -12.79 -6.77
C ARG A 80 19.97 -12.61 -7.05
N GLY A 81 20.67 -12.20 -6.00
CA GLY A 81 21.90 -12.86 -5.58
C GLY A 81 23.13 -12.69 -6.47
N CYS A 82 23.97 -11.72 -6.10
CA CYS A 82 25.41 -11.91 -6.18
C CYS A 82 25.79 -13.10 -5.27
N ARG A 83 26.24 -14.23 -5.85
CA ARG A 83 27.33 -14.98 -5.24
C ARG A 83 28.01 -15.93 -6.23
N ARG A 84 29.16 -15.44 -6.70
CA ARG A 84 30.38 -16.17 -7.08
C ARG A 84 30.42 -16.81 -8.46
#